data_AF-A0A1X9XPV6-F1
#
_entry.id   AF-A0A1X9XPV6-F1
#
_cell.length_a   1.000
_cell.length_b   1.000
_cell.length_c   1.000
_cell.angle_alpha   90.00
_cell.angle_beta   90.00
_cell.angle_gamma   90.00
#
_symmetry.space_group_name_H-M   'P 1'
#
loop_
_entity.id
_entity.type
_entity.pdbx_description
1 polymer ?
#
loop_
_entity_poly.entity_id
_entity_poly.type
_entity_poly.pdbx_seq_one_letter_code
_entity_poly.pdbx_strand_id
1 'polypeptide(L)'
;NVKETGDQKYFDYIRQTLDHYVADDGTIQTYRVEEYNLDNVLLGRMLLLLYRETKAEKYRKAADLVRSQLSKHPRTSEGGFWH
;
A
#
# COMPACT_ATOMS: atom_id res chain seq x y z
N ASN A 1 -11.23 -2.83 -15.90
CA ASN A 1 -10.77 -3.17 -17.27
C ASN A 1 -9.34 -3.65 -17.15
N VAL A 2 -9.17 -4.96 -16.99
CA VAL A 2 -7.91 -5.71 -17.12
C VAL A 2 -8.22 -6.70 -18.24
N LYS A 3 -7.96 -6.32 -19.50
CA LYS A 3 -8.39 -7.09 -20.69
C LYS A 3 -7.28 -7.30 -21.72
N GLU A 4 -6.03 -7.02 -21.38
CA GLU A 4 -4.88 -7.45 -22.16
C GLU A 4 -4.12 -8.53 -21.38
N THR A 5 -3.82 -9.66 -22.03
CA THR A 5 -3.38 -10.91 -21.39
C THR A 5 -2.03 -10.80 -20.66
N GLY A 6 -1.25 -9.75 -20.93
CA GLY A 6 -0.06 -9.39 -20.17
C GLY A 6 -0.39 -8.83 -18.78
N ASP A 7 -1.42 -8.00 -18.66
CA ASP A 7 -1.79 -7.31 -17.42
C ASP A 7 -2.28 -8.28 -16.34
N GLN A 8 -2.97 -9.35 -16.73
CA GLN A 8 -3.50 -10.31 -15.76
C GLN A 8 -2.38 -11.04 -15.01
N LYS A 9 -1.30 -11.45 -15.71
CA LYS A 9 -0.15 -12.11 -15.06
C LYS A 9 0.54 -11.18 -14.06
N TYR A 10 0.73 -9.91 -14.42
CA TYR A 10 1.31 -8.91 -13.52
C TYR A 10 0.39 -8.62 -12.34
N PHE A 11 -0.91 -8.48 -12.59
CA PHE A 11 -1.91 -8.30 -11.54
C PHE A 11 -1.90 -9.46 -10.54
N ASP A 12 -1.88 -10.70 -11.03
CA ASP A 12 -1.84 -11.89 -10.17
C ASP A 12 -0.54 -11.97 -9.37
N TYR A 13 0.60 -11.62 -9.98
CA TYR A 13 1.87 -11.54 -9.27
C TYR A 13 1.85 -10.49 -8.15
N ILE A 14 1.33 -9.28 -8.43
CA ILE A 14 1.16 -8.21 -7.45
C ILE A 14 0.28 -8.69 -6.30
N ARG A 15 -0.85 -9.31 -6.63
CA ARG A 15 -1.81 -9.83 -5.66
C ARG A 15 -1.18 -10.88 -4.76
N GLN A 16 -0.54 -11.91 -5.33
CA GLN A 16 0.13 -12.97 -4.55
C GLN A 16 1.21 -12.40 -3.64
N THR A 17 2.00 -11.46 -4.14
CA THR A 17 3.05 -10.81 -3.35
C THR A 17 2.44 -10.06 -2.17
N LEU A 18 1.42 -9.24 -2.40
CA LEU A 18 0.78 -8.47 -1.33
C LEU A 18 -0.01 -9.36 -0.36
N ASP A 19 -0.61 -10.45 -0.82
CA ASP A 19 -1.32 -11.41 0.04
C ASP A 19 -0.39 -12.11 1.03
N HIS A 20 0.89 -12.24 0.71
CA HIS A 20 1.89 -12.78 1.63
C HIS A 20 2.15 -11.85 2.83
N TYR A 21 2.08 -10.53 2.61
CA TYR A 21 2.41 -9.53 3.64
C TYR A 21 1.20 -8.89 4.31
N VAL A 22 0.05 -8.83 3.63
CA VAL A 22 -1.17 -8.17 4.09
C VAL A 22 -2.11 -9.21 4.70
N ALA A 23 -2.26 -9.16 6.02
CA ALA A 23 -3.22 -9.98 6.73
C ALA A 23 -4.67 -9.52 6.48
N ASP A 24 -5.64 -10.37 6.80
CA ASP A 24 -7.07 -10.09 6.55
C ASP A 24 -7.61 -8.89 7.34
N ASP A 25 -6.97 -8.52 8.44
CA ASP A 25 -7.27 -7.32 9.22
C ASP A 25 -6.69 -6.03 8.62
N GLY A 26 -5.87 -6.14 7.56
CA GLY A 26 -5.19 -5.02 6.90
C GLY A 26 -3.83 -4.65 7.50
N THR A 27 -3.33 -5.40 8.49
CA THR A 27 -1.96 -5.25 8.96
C THR A 27 -0.97 -5.71 7.90
N ILE A 28 0.19 -5.04 7.85
CA ILE A 28 1.27 -5.35 6.91
C ILE A 28 2.49 -5.78 7.73
N GLN A 29 2.87 -7.06 7.66
CA GLN A 29 3.82 -7.68 8.60
C GLN A 29 5.18 -6.96 8.70
N THR A 30 5.65 -6.39 7.58
CA THR A 30 6.96 -5.75 7.45
C THR A 30 6.93 -4.23 7.57
N TYR A 31 5.76 -3.64 7.86
CA TYR A 31 5.58 -2.19 7.84
C TYR A 31 5.32 -1.66 9.24
N ARG A 32 6.09 -0.64 9.62
CA ARG A 32 5.93 0.09 10.88
C ARG A 32 5.77 1.58 10.56
N VAL A 33 4.67 2.17 11.03
CA VAL A 33 4.34 3.58 10.73
C VAL A 33 5.38 4.53 11.34
N GLU A 34 5.97 4.12 12.46
CA GLU A 34 6.92 4.91 13.26
C GLU A 34 8.32 4.97 12.64
N GLU A 35 8.62 4.15 11.63
CA GLU A 35 9.88 4.24 10.88
C GLU A 35 9.93 5.48 9.99
N TYR A 36 8.78 6.07 9.65
CA TYR A 36 8.66 7.25 8.81
C TYR A 36 9.52 7.18 7.53
N ASN A 37 9.64 5.99 6.95
CA ASN A 37 10.34 5.81 5.68
C ASN A 37 9.37 6.13 4.52
N LEU A 38 9.70 7.14 3.70
CA LEU A 38 8.85 7.53 2.57
C LEU A 38 8.78 6.48 1.46
N ASP A 39 9.80 5.62 1.30
CA ASP A 39 9.81 4.59 0.25
C ASP A 39 8.64 3.61 0.43
N ASN A 40 8.30 3.31 1.68
CA ASN A 40 7.20 2.42 2.02
C ASN A 40 5.84 2.97 1.58
N VAL A 41 5.69 4.29 1.38
CA VAL A 41 4.43 4.91 0.94
C VAL A 41 4.08 4.51 -0.49
N LEU A 42 5.07 4.15 -1.32
CA LEU A 42 4.84 3.71 -2.70
C LEU A 42 3.93 2.47 -2.76
N LEU A 43 4.04 1.58 -1.76
CA LEU A 43 3.21 0.39 -1.61
C LEU A 43 1.70 0.72 -1.61
N GLY A 44 1.33 1.89 -1.09
CA GLY A 44 -0.05 2.38 -1.06
C GLY A 44 -0.73 2.39 -2.43
N ARG A 45 0.01 2.63 -3.52
CA ARG A 45 -0.55 2.61 -4.88
C ARG A 45 -1.02 1.23 -5.29
N MET A 46 -0.25 0.20 -4.94
CA MET A 46 -0.56 -1.19 -5.28
C MET A 46 -1.74 -1.70 -4.45
N LEU A 47 -1.83 -1.30 -3.18
CA LEU A 47 -2.97 -1.60 -2.32
C LEU A 47 -4.27 -0.99 -2.87
N LEU A 48 -4.23 0.28 -3.31
CA LEU A 48 -5.39 0.93 -3.93
C LEU A 48 -5.79 0.27 -5.26
N LEU A 49 -4.82 -0.15 -6.08
CA LEU A 49 -5.07 -0.92 -7.30
C LEU A 49 -5.82 -2.22 -6.98
N LEU A 50 -5.29 -3.02 -6.04
CA LEU A 50 -5.91 -4.29 -5.68
C LEU A 50 -7.31 -4.09 -5.07
N TYR A 51 -7.51 -3.07 -4.23
CA TYR A 51 -8.85 -2.75 -3.72
C TYR A 51 -9.82 -2.39 -4.85
N ARG A 52 -9.37 -1.59 -5.84
CA ARG A 52 -10.22 -1.19 -6.97
C ARG A 52 -10.73 -2.40 -7.76
N GLU A 53 -9.85 -3.35 -8.07
CA GLU A 53 -10.18 -4.51 -8.91
C GLU A 53 -10.86 -5.64 -8.13
N THR A 54 -10.49 -5.87 -6.86
CA THR A 54 -10.99 -7.03 -6.08
C THR A 54 -12.10 -6.67 -5.09
N LYS A 55 -12.18 -5.41 -4.65
CA LYS A 55 -13.01 -4.95 -3.52
C LYS A 55 -12.72 -5.63 -2.18
N ALA A 56 -11.60 -6.35 -2.04
CA ALA A 56 -11.23 -6.96 -0.78
C ALA A 56 -10.80 -5.91 0.26
N GLU A 57 -11.53 -5.83 1.37
CA GLU A 57 -11.37 -4.78 2.40
C GLU A 57 -9.98 -4.73 3.03
N LYS A 58 -9.26 -5.87 3.09
CA LYS A 58 -7.89 -5.90 3.63
C LYS A 58 -6.95 -4.93 2.93
N TYR A 59 -7.10 -4.75 1.61
CA TYR A 59 -6.26 -3.80 0.86
C TYR A 59 -6.63 -2.35 1.15
N ARG A 60 -7.92 -2.05 1.38
CA ARG A 60 -8.35 -0.71 1.80
C ARG A 60 -7.78 -0.37 3.18
N LYS A 61 -7.91 -1.29 4.14
CA LYS A 61 -7.38 -1.12 5.50
C LYS A 61 -5.85 -0.95 5.52
N ALA A 62 -5.13 -1.74 4.72
CA ALA A 62 -3.69 -1.59 4.55
C ALA A 62 -3.33 -0.23 3.91
N ALA A 63 -4.09 0.23 2.92
CA ALA A 63 -3.88 1.57 2.34
C ALA A 63 -4.16 2.69 3.35
N ASP A 64 -5.19 2.55 4.20
CA ASP A 64 -5.48 3.47 5.28
C ASP A 64 -4.33 3.53 6.30
N LEU A 65 -3.73 2.38 6.64
CA LEU A 65 -2.55 2.28 7.50
C LEU A 65 -1.37 3.05 6.89
N VAL A 66 -1.03 2.82 5.62
CA VAL A 66 0.04 3.56 4.93
C VAL A 66 -0.27 5.06 4.85
N ARG A 67 -1.52 5.43 4.58
CA ARG A 67 -1.96 6.83 4.53
C ARG A 67 -1.84 7.53 5.89
N SER A 68 -1.97 6.78 6.99
CA SER A 68 -1.85 7.31 8.35
C SER A 68 -0.43 7.81 8.66
N GLN A 69 0.60 7.21 8.06
CA GLN A 69 2.00 7.68 8.18
C GLN A 69 2.12 9.14 7.74
N LEU A 70 1.57 9.50 6.58
CA LEU A 70 1.66 10.87 6.02
C LEU A 70 1.06 11.95 6.94
N SER A 71 0.14 11.57 7.83
CA SER A 71 -0.45 12.50 8.81
C SER A 71 0.49 12.77 9.99
N LYS A 72 1.41 11.86 10.30
CA LYS A 72 2.37 11.97 11.41
C LYS A 72 3.82 12.16 10.94
N HIS A 73 4.06 12.05 9.63
CA HIS A 73 5.40 12.09 9.03
C HIS A 73 6.10 13.42 9.30
N PRO A 74 7.37 13.41 9.75
CA PRO A 74 8.15 14.62 9.99
C PRO A 74 8.25 15.50 8.74
N ARG A 75 8.22 16.82 8.94
CA ARG A 75 8.31 17.80 7.86
C ARG A 75 9.42 18.80 8.11
N THR A 76 9.99 19.33 7.03
CA THR A 76 10.86 20.51 7.08
C THR A 76 10.05 21.72 7.55
N SER A 77 10.74 22.81 7.91
CA SER A 77 10.10 24.09 8.24
C SER A 77 9.21 24.64 7.12
N GLU A 78 9.46 24.22 5.88
CA GLU A 78 8.72 24.60 4.68
C GLU A 78 7.59 23.61 4.34
N GLY A 79 7.42 22.54 5.14
CA GLY A 79 6.31 21.59 5.03
C GLY A 79 6.57 20.36 4.16
N GLY A 80 7.77 20.20 3.59
CA GLY A 80 8.17 19.02 2.82
C GLY A 80 8.43 17.81 3.72
N PHE A 81 8.08 16.60 3.29
CA PHE A 81 8.33 15.39 4.08
C PHE A 81 9.82 15.07 4.18
N TRP A 82 10.27 14.63 5.36
CA TRP A 82 11.60 14.05 5.52
C TRP A 82 11.67 12.68 4.83
N HIS A 83 12.82 12.34 4.26
CA HIS A 83 13.02 11.04 3.63
C HIS A 83 13.31 9.96 4.68
#